data_AF-H1VY10-F1
#
_entry.id   AF-H1VY10-F1
#
_cell.length_a   1.000
_cell.length_b   1.000
_cell.length_c   1.000
_cell.angle_alpha   90.00
_cell.angle_beta   90.00
_cell.angle_gamma   90.00
#
_symmetry.space_group_name_H-M   'P 1'
#
loop_
_entity.id
_entity.type
_entity.pdbx_description
1 polymer ?
#
loop_
_entity_poly.entity_id
_entity_poly.type
_entity_poly.pdbx_seq_one_letter_code
_entity_poly.pdbx_strand_id
1 'polypeptide(L)'
;MLFSSSLGYTYLAFRQAAFLYEETHPHFDDLCSEVASATTMHPEFAVLIRAVEKASHAGAVVVTCGIRQVWEKILEREGLAKSVKVIGGGRLADGYVVDPQIKAAVVSRLQRHHNLYVWAFGDSLMDLPMLEMADQAIVVVGEEQFRSQSMSAALLKAIEKDNLQARQALIPATSTPRIDLNKLPLVDITSQAFTNSVARRRGLRVYHATTTNASKLLMTPTRDASIAGPSLRAAHHRVGWYLAVELLTDVLGVEEYPIAHVQNRTTDGHRLFDEENTVVVALMRGGEPMAFGVNEAFPRAMFCHAGCPEDLNSDKLVGKKTVLLVDSVINSGKTIVDFVQQVRKLDATMRIVVVAGV
;
A
#
# COMPACT_ATOMS: atom_id res chain seq x y z
N MET A 1 33.51 8.65 -20.80
CA MET A 1 32.10 8.40 -20.42
C MET A 1 31.80 9.22 -19.17
N LEU A 2 30.73 10.02 -19.19
CA LEU A 2 30.39 10.97 -18.13
C LEU A 2 30.08 10.29 -16.79
N PHE A 3 29.24 9.26 -16.81
CA PHE A 3 28.76 8.56 -15.61
C PHE A 3 29.73 7.52 -15.04
N SER A 4 30.80 7.19 -15.78
CA SER A 4 31.90 6.34 -15.29
C SER A 4 33.05 7.17 -14.67
N SER A 5 32.88 8.48 -14.58
CA SER A 5 33.84 9.38 -13.94
C SER A 5 33.61 9.45 -12.42
N SER A 6 34.43 10.23 -11.70
CA SER A 6 34.23 10.52 -10.28
C SER A 6 32.89 11.19 -9.96
N LEU A 7 32.22 11.79 -10.96
CA LEU A 7 30.89 12.38 -10.78
C LEU A 7 29.78 11.34 -10.60
N GLY A 8 29.99 10.10 -11.03
CA GLY A 8 29.01 9.02 -10.94
C GLY A 8 27.62 9.44 -11.43
N TYR A 9 26.60 9.15 -10.63
CA TYR A 9 25.19 9.46 -10.92
C TYR A 9 24.66 10.62 -10.07
N THR A 10 25.47 11.67 -9.93
CA THR A 10 25.09 12.88 -9.20
C THR A 10 24.27 13.83 -10.07
N TYR A 11 23.51 14.74 -9.43
CA TYR A 11 22.85 15.85 -10.12
C TYR A 11 23.78 16.61 -11.08
N LEU A 12 25.04 16.85 -10.69
CA LEU A 12 26.03 17.51 -11.55
C LEU A 12 26.34 16.71 -12.82
N ALA A 13 26.44 15.38 -12.72
CA ALA A 13 26.63 14.52 -13.89
C ALA A 13 25.43 14.65 -14.86
N PHE A 14 24.20 14.57 -14.35
CA PHE A 14 23.00 14.73 -15.19
C PHE A 14 22.88 16.13 -15.79
N ARG A 15 23.29 17.18 -15.06
CA ARG A 15 23.34 18.55 -15.60
C ARG A 15 24.37 18.67 -16.72
N GLN A 16 25.54 18.06 -16.57
CA GLN A 16 26.54 18.01 -17.63
C GLN A 16 26.05 17.24 -18.86
N ALA A 17 25.27 16.17 -18.66
CA ALA A 17 24.63 15.46 -19.77
C ALA A 17 23.66 16.37 -20.54
N ALA A 18 22.83 17.14 -19.82
CA ALA A 18 21.94 18.13 -20.42
C ALA A 18 22.69 19.22 -21.21
N PHE A 19 23.87 19.66 -20.74
CA PHE A 19 24.73 20.57 -21.51
C PHE A 19 25.18 19.94 -22.84
N LEU A 20 25.62 18.69 -22.82
CA LEU A 20 26.04 17.98 -24.05
C LEU A 20 24.88 17.80 -25.04
N TYR A 21 23.67 17.55 -24.53
CA TYR A 21 22.47 17.49 -25.36
C TYR A 21 22.15 18.84 -26.01
N GLU A 22 22.36 19.95 -25.30
CA GLU A 22 22.15 21.30 -25.85
C GLU A 22 23.11 21.62 -27.01
N GLU A 23 24.31 21.04 -27.06
CA GLU A 23 25.23 21.21 -28.20
C GLU A 23 24.67 20.60 -29.49
N THR A 24 23.68 19.71 -29.39
CA THR A 24 22.96 19.12 -30.53
C THR A 24 21.67 19.88 -30.88
N HIS A 25 21.45 21.08 -30.33
CA HIS A 25 20.20 21.85 -30.41
C HIS A 25 19.48 21.84 -31.78
N PRO A 26 20.16 22.02 -32.93
CA PRO A 26 19.46 22.03 -34.22
C PRO A 26 18.78 20.70 -34.57
N HIS A 27 19.27 19.58 -34.03
CA HIS A 27 18.83 18.22 -34.37
C HIS A 27 18.25 17.47 -33.16
N PHE A 28 18.14 18.11 -32.01
CA PHE A 28 17.74 17.45 -30.76
C PHE A 28 16.34 16.81 -30.87
N ASP A 29 15.37 17.51 -31.45
CA ASP A 29 14.00 16.98 -31.61
C ASP A 29 13.94 15.82 -32.62
N ASP A 30 14.71 15.92 -33.72
CA ASP A 30 14.81 14.87 -34.74
C ASP A 30 15.42 13.60 -34.13
N LEU A 31 16.50 13.74 -33.38
CA LEU A 31 17.15 12.63 -32.66
C LEU A 31 16.20 12.03 -31.61
N CYS A 32 15.46 12.86 -30.86
CA CYS A 32 14.44 12.36 -29.93
C CYS A 32 13.35 11.56 -30.67
N SER A 33 12.97 11.99 -31.86
CA SER A 33 11.97 11.31 -32.70
C SER A 33 12.50 9.99 -33.25
N GLU A 34 13.76 9.95 -33.68
CA GLU A 34 14.44 8.74 -34.13
C GLU A 34 14.54 7.71 -33.00
N VAL A 35 15.03 8.12 -31.82
CA VAL A 35 15.15 7.25 -30.65
C VAL A 35 13.78 6.76 -30.20
N ALA A 36 12.77 7.64 -30.15
CA ALA A 36 11.41 7.24 -29.80
C ALA A 36 10.87 6.21 -30.80
N SER A 37 11.09 6.39 -32.10
CA SER A 37 10.65 5.47 -33.15
C SER A 37 11.34 4.11 -33.08
N ALA A 38 12.61 4.07 -32.71
CA ALA A 38 13.37 2.83 -32.52
C ALA A 38 13.07 2.12 -31.18
N THR A 39 12.43 2.81 -30.23
CA THR A 39 12.12 2.26 -28.91
C THR A 39 10.72 1.65 -28.87
N THR A 40 10.63 0.37 -28.55
CA THR A 40 9.36 -0.35 -28.38
C THR A 40 8.95 -0.35 -26.91
N MET A 41 7.70 0.04 -26.62
CA MET A 41 7.14 -0.11 -25.28
C MET A 41 6.82 -1.59 -25.03
N HIS A 42 7.24 -2.11 -23.88
CA HIS A 42 6.90 -3.47 -23.48
C HIS A 42 5.37 -3.63 -23.30
N PRO A 43 4.74 -4.62 -23.96
CA PRO A 43 3.29 -4.84 -23.89
C PRO A 43 2.76 -4.99 -22.46
N GLU A 44 3.56 -5.56 -21.56
CA GLU A 44 3.22 -5.77 -20.16
C GLU A 44 2.92 -4.45 -19.43
N PHE A 45 3.71 -3.41 -19.73
CA PHE A 45 3.47 -2.07 -19.21
C PHE A 45 2.27 -1.40 -19.87
N ALA A 46 2.05 -1.62 -21.17
CA ALA A 46 0.87 -1.11 -21.85
C ALA A 46 -0.42 -1.66 -21.21
N VAL A 47 -0.47 -2.96 -20.91
CA VAL A 47 -1.60 -3.60 -20.20
C VAL A 47 -1.82 -2.96 -18.83
N LEU A 48 -0.76 -2.81 -18.03
CA LEU A 48 -0.84 -2.21 -16.70
C LEU A 48 -1.33 -0.76 -16.74
N ILE A 49 -0.76 0.07 -17.62
CA ILE A 49 -1.14 1.49 -17.74
C ILE A 49 -2.60 1.61 -18.21
N ARG A 50 -3.05 0.78 -19.15
CA ARG A 50 -4.46 0.76 -19.59
C ARG A 50 -5.42 0.33 -18.47
N ALA A 51 -4.99 -0.54 -17.56
CA ALA A 51 -5.78 -0.86 -16.37
C ALA A 51 -5.87 0.33 -15.40
N VAL A 52 -4.76 1.05 -15.20
CA VAL A 52 -4.72 2.27 -14.38
C VAL A 52 -5.57 3.39 -14.99
N GLU A 53 -5.54 3.58 -16.32
CA GLU A 53 -6.34 4.58 -17.04
C GLU A 53 -7.86 4.41 -16.83
N LYS A 54 -8.32 3.17 -16.67
CA LYS A 54 -9.74 2.88 -16.38
C LYS A 54 -10.14 3.21 -14.93
N ALA A 55 -9.17 3.37 -14.03
CA ALA A 55 -9.39 3.60 -12.62
C ALA A 55 -9.33 5.10 -12.29
N SER A 56 -10.49 5.72 -12.03
CA SER A 56 -10.62 7.16 -11.74
C SER A 56 -9.89 7.69 -10.49
N HIS A 57 -9.24 6.81 -9.74
CA HIS A 57 -8.59 7.07 -8.46
C HIS A 57 -7.12 6.62 -8.44
N ALA A 58 -6.60 6.18 -9.58
CA ALA A 58 -5.21 5.83 -9.78
C ALA A 58 -4.65 6.67 -10.93
N GLY A 59 -3.34 6.90 -10.93
CA GLY A 59 -2.65 7.64 -11.97
C GLY A 59 -1.27 7.07 -12.21
N ALA A 60 -0.73 7.30 -13.39
CA ALA A 60 0.60 6.85 -13.79
C ALA A 60 1.50 8.04 -14.12
N VAL A 61 2.74 7.98 -13.66
CA VAL A 61 3.77 8.99 -13.93
C VAL A 61 5.07 8.27 -14.27
N VAL A 62 5.70 8.67 -15.38
CA VAL A 62 7.06 8.26 -15.72
C VAL A 62 8.03 9.24 -15.08
N VAL A 63 8.98 8.75 -14.29
CA VAL A 63 10.04 9.56 -13.70
C VAL A 63 11.39 9.08 -14.25
N THR A 64 12.07 9.94 -15.01
CA THR A 64 13.23 9.54 -15.81
C THR A 64 14.43 10.45 -15.56
N CYS A 65 15.62 9.87 -15.37
CA CYS A 65 16.88 10.61 -15.41
C CYS A 65 17.38 10.85 -16.85
N GLY A 66 16.72 10.24 -17.84
CA GLY A 66 17.00 10.42 -19.26
C GLY A 66 16.26 11.62 -19.85
N ILE A 67 16.20 11.65 -21.18
CA ILE A 67 15.57 12.73 -21.95
C ILE A 67 14.04 12.60 -21.87
N ARG A 68 13.38 13.59 -21.27
CA ARG A 68 11.91 13.70 -21.15
C ARG A 68 11.21 13.56 -22.49
N GLN A 69 11.70 14.26 -23.51
CA GLN A 69 11.04 14.39 -24.79
C GLN A 69 10.92 13.05 -25.54
N VAL A 70 11.89 12.15 -25.36
CA VAL A 70 11.83 10.78 -25.89
C VAL A 70 10.63 10.04 -25.29
N TRP A 71 10.46 10.11 -23.97
CA TRP A 71 9.34 9.48 -23.28
C TRP A 71 7.99 10.08 -23.66
N GLU A 72 7.91 11.40 -23.83
CA GLU A 72 6.69 12.08 -24.30
C GLU A 72 6.30 11.60 -25.70
N LYS A 73 7.25 11.51 -26.64
CA LYS A 73 6.99 11.01 -28.00
C LYS A 73 6.58 9.53 -28.00
N ILE A 74 7.21 8.68 -27.18
CA ILE A 74 6.81 7.27 -27.02
C ILE A 74 5.37 7.19 -26.50
N LEU A 75 5.04 7.95 -25.44
CA LEU A 75 3.69 7.95 -24.87
C LEU A 75 2.63 8.50 -25.83
N GLU A 76 2.98 9.48 -26.66
CA GLU A 76 2.10 9.99 -27.71
C GLU A 76 1.81 8.93 -28.76
N ARG A 77 2.84 8.23 -29.26
CA ARG A 77 2.70 7.12 -30.21
C ARG A 77 1.81 6.00 -29.68
N GLU A 78 1.96 5.64 -28.41
CA GLU A 78 1.15 4.59 -27.77
C GLU A 78 -0.27 5.06 -27.37
N GLY A 79 -0.60 6.34 -27.60
CA GLY A 79 -1.90 6.91 -27.23
C GLY A 79 -2.11 7.03 -25.72
N LEU A 80 -1.03 7.27 -24.97
CA LEU A 80 -0.97 7.34 -23.50
C LEU A 80 -0.60 8.73 -22.97
N ALA A 81 -0.26 9.70 -23.83
CA ALA A 81 0.18 11.05 -23.42
C ALA A 81 -0.84 11.83 -22.56
N LYS A 82 -2.13 11.47 -22.66
CA LYS A 82 -3.19 12.07 -21.82
C LYS A 82 -3.24 11.47 -20.42
N SER A 83 -3.00 10.17 -20.29
CA SER A 83 -3.14 9.40 -19.06
C SER A 83 -1.84 9.28 -18.25
N VAL A 84 -0.68 9.40 -18.90
CA VAL A 84 0.63 9.31 -18.26
C VAL A 84 1.36 10.64 -18.37
N LYS A 85 1.84 11.17 -17.24
CA LYS A 85 2.70 12.37 -17.22
C LYS A 85 4.16 11.98 -17.08
N VAL A 86 5.05 12.80 -17.63
CA VAL A 86 6.50 12.58 -17.57
C VAL A 86 7.15 13.65 -16.70
N ILE A 87 7.89 13.20 -15.69
CA ILE A 87 8.81 14.01 -14.90
C ILE A 87 10.22 13.62 -15.34
N GLY A 88 10.81 14.46 -16.19
CA GLY A 88 12.17 14.33 -16.67
C GLY A 88 12.70 15.69 -17.09
N GLY A 89 14.02 15.79 -17.25
CA GLY A 89 14.67 16.93 -17.90
C GLY A 89 15.24 16.48 -19.26
N GLY A 90 16.34 17.10 -19.68
CA GLY A 90 17.04 16.71 -20.90
C GLY A 90 17.62 17.92 -21.64
N ARG A 91 17.05 19.10 -21.42
CA ARG A 91 17.55 20.37 -21.93
C ARG A 91 17.79 21.35 -20.80
N LEU A 92 18.65 22.33 -21.04
CA LEU A 92 18.84 23.42 -20.07
C LEU A 92 17.57 24.26 -19.91
N ALA A 93 16.80 24.41 -21.00
CA ALA A 93 15.52 25.10 -21.02
C ALA A 93 14.45 24.44 -20.13
N ASP A 94 14.61 23.15 -19.76
CA ASP A 94 13.69 22.46 -18.85
C ASP A 94 13.81 23.00 -17.41
N GLY A 95 14.91 23.68 -17.08
CA GLY A 95 15.15 24.32 -15.78
C GLY A 95 15.59 23.36 -14.68
N TYR A 96 15.55 22.05 -14.90
CA TYR A 96 16.01 21.03 -13.96
C TYR A 96 16.46 19.75 -14.67
N VAL A 97 17.18 18.90 -13.93
CA VAL A 97 17.45 17.51 -14.29
C VAL A 97 16.96 16.60 -13.18
N VAL A 98 16.68 15.34 -13.51
CA VAL A 98 16.25 14.32 -12.55
C VAL A 98 17.42 13.39 -12.31
N ASP A 99 17.78 13.21 -11.05
CA ASP A 99 18.74 12.23 -10.59
C ASP A 99 18.03 11.17 -9.70
N PRO A 100 18.74 10.13 -9.22
CA PRO A 100 18.13 9.09 -8.39
C PRO A 100 17.43 9.63 -7.13
N GLN A 101 17.99 10.66 -6.51
CA GLN A 101 17.42 11.26 -5.30
C GLN A 101 16.15 12.05 -5.59
N ILE A 102 16.07 12.72 -6.74
CA ILE A 102 14.84 13.37 -7.19
C ILE A 102 13.74 12.33 -7.43
N LYS A 103 14.05 11.14 -7.98
CA LYS A 103 13.04 10.07 -8.10
C LYS A 103 12.46 9.68 -6.74
N ALA A 104 13.30 9.51 -5.73
CA ALA A 104 12.86 9.25 -4.36
C ALA A 104 12.04 10.41 -3.77
N ALA A 105 12.44 11.65 -4.04
CA ALA A 105 11.72 12.84 -3.59
C ALA A 105 10.32 12.94 -4.20
N VAL A 106 10.14 12.52 -5.47
CA VAL A 106 8.82 12.42 -6.11
C VAL A 106 7.93 11.42 -5.35
N VAL A 107 8.42 10.21 -5.09
CA VAL A 107 7.66 9.19 -4.31
C VAL A 107 7.31 9.73 -2.93
N SER A 108 8.29 10.32 -2.24
CA SER A 108 8.09 10.90 -0.92
C SER A 108 7.03 12.00 -0.89
N ARG A 109 7.00 12.87 -1.92
CA ARG A 109 5.98 13.92 -2.04
C ARG A 109 4.59 13.33 -2.29
N LEU A 110 4.47 12.32 -3.17
CA LEU A 110 3.20 11.64 -3.43
C LEU A 110 2.63 11.02 -2.14
N GLN A 111 3.48 10.39 -1.33
CA GLN A 111 3.06 9.82 -0.05
C GLN A 111 2.74 10.89 1.00
N ARG A 112 3.68 11.80 1.28
CA ARG A 112 3.60 12.67 2.47
C ARG A 112 2.76 13.92 2.27
N HIS A 113 2.61 14.41 1.04
CA HIS A 113 1.84 15.62 0.76
C HIS A 113 0.51 15.32 0.09
N HIS A 114 0.46 14.27 -0.73
CA HIS A 114 -0.75 13.88 -1.44
C HIS A 114 -1.44 12.66 -0.82
N ASN A 115 -0.87 12.05 0.23
CA ASN A 115 -1.42 10.88 0.92
C ASN A 115 -1.75 9.73 -0.04
N LEU A 116 -0.91 9.53 -1.05
CA LEU A 116 -1.08 8.50 -2.06
C LEU A 116 -0.30 7.25 -1.68
N TYR A 117 -0.86 6.09 -2.02
CA TYR A 117 -0.16 4.81 -1.98
C TYR A 117 0.60 4.60 -3.29
N VAL A 118 1.92 4.42 -3.21
CA VAL A 118 2.79 4.44 -4.38
C VAL A 118 3.32 3.05 -4.72
N TRP A 119 3.10 2.64 -5.97
CA TRP A 119 3.80 1.53 -6.60
C TRP A 119 4.93 2.09 -7.46
N ALA A 120 6.17 1.65 -7.22
CA ALA A 120 7.32 2.03 -8.02
C ALA A 120 7.84 0.86 -8.85
N PHE A 121 8.25 1.15 -10.09
CA PHE A 121 8.80 0.21 -11.05
C PHE A 121 10.15 0.71 -11.52
N GLY A 122 11.19 -0.11 -11.47
CA GLY A 122 12.54 0.30 -11.89
C GLY A 122 13.45 -0.87 -12.23
N ASP A 123 14.38 -0.67 -13.16
CA ASP A 123 15.27 -1.70 -13.69
C ASP A 123 16.75 -1.46 -13.36
N SER A 124 17.06 -0.25 -12.87
CA SER A 124 18.43 0.26 -12.76
C SER A 124 18.79 0.69 -11.34
N LEU A 125 20.09 0.89 -11.13
CA LEU A 125 20.62 1.49 -9.90
C LEU A 125 19.99 2.85 -9.57
N MET A 126 19.55 3.58 -10.61
CA MET A 126 19.00 4.93 -10.48
C MET A 126 17.61 4.91 -9.86
N ASP A 127 16.97 3.75 -9.85
CA ASP A 127 15.62 3.56 -9.37
C ASP A 127 15.59 3.06 -7.93
N LEU A 128 16.70 2.51 -7.41
CA LEU A 128 16.76 1.99 -6.04
C LEU A 128 16.23 2.99 -5.00
N PRO A 129 16.63 4.27 -5.00
CA PRO A 129 16.11 5.23 -4.01
C PRO A 129 14.59 5.42 -4.08
N MET A 130 13.97 5.34 -5.26
CA MET A 130 12.52 5.45 -5.38
C MET A 130 11.80 4.15 -5.03
N LEU A 131 12.43 2.99 -5.30
CA LEU A 131 11.91 1.69 -4.92
C LEU A 131 11.92 1.52 -3.40
N GLU A 132 12.99 1.93 -2.72
CA GLU A 132 13.09 1.93 -1.24
C GLU A 132 12.06 2.84 -0.57
N MET A 133 11.68 3.95 -1.22
CA MET A 133 10.70 4.88 -0.68
C MET A 133 9.25 4.42 -0.89
N ALA A 134 8.98 3.59 -1.91
CA ALA A 134 7.63 3.25 -2.33
C ALA A 134 6.93 2.27 -1.37
N ASP A 135 5.60 2.33 -1.33
CA ASP A 135 4.83 1.36 -0.54
C ASP A 135 4.88 -0.05 -1.14
N GLN A 136 5.07 -0.15 -2.46
CA GLN A 136 5.33 -1.38 -3.19
C GLN A 136 6.40 -1.16 -4.24
N ALA A 137 7.45 -1.99 -4.20
CA ALA A 137 8.56 -1.93 -5.13
C ALA A 137 8.55 -3.12 -6.09
N ILE A 138 8.57 -2.84 -7.39
CA ILE A 138 8.71 -3.84 -8.45
C ILE A 138 10.02 -3.59 -9.22
N VAL A 139 10.93 -4.55 -9.12
CA VAL A 139 12.16 -4.57 -9.92
C VAL A 139 11.81 -5.14 -11.30
N VAL A 140 12.02 -4.35 -12.34
CA VAL A 140 11.82 -4.77 -13.72
C VAL A 140 13.10 -5.47 -14.19
N VAL A 141 12.94 -6.71 -14.64
CA VAL A 141 14.07 -7.57 -15.03
C VAL A 141 13.98 -7.86 -16.52
N GLY A 142 14.80 -7.12 -17.27
CA GLY A 142 14.99 -7.27 -18.72
C GLY A 142 15.77 -8.52 -19.11
N GLU A 143 16.06 -8.70 -20.40
CA GLU A 143 16.96 -9.75 -20.88
C GLU A 143 18.39 -9.60 -20.36
N GLU A 144 19.06 -10.71 -20.05
CA GLU A 144 20.34 -10.74 -19.35
C GLU A 144 21.46 -9.94 -20.03
N GLN A 145 21.50 -9.98 -21.37
CA GLN A 145 22.49 -9.27 -22.18
C GLN A 145 22.43 -7.73 -22.05
N PHE A 146 21.29 -7.16 -21.64
CA PHE A 146 21.10 -5.71 -21.49
C PHE A 146 21.12 -5.26 -20.02
N ARG A 147 21.30 -6.18 -19.06
CA ARG A 147 21.24 -5.85 -17.63
C ARG A 147 22.49 -5.10 -17.17
N SER A 148 22.28 -4.11 -16.31
CA SER A 148 23.36 -3.54 -15.51
C SER A 148 23.95 -4.61 -14.58
N GLN A 149 25.26 -4.85 -14.69
CA GLN A 149 26.01 -5.79 -13.86
C GLN A 149 26.10 -5.32 -12.39
N SER A 150 26.19 -4.01 -12.17
CA SER A 150 26.35 -3.42 -10.84
C SER A 150 25.06 -3.42 -10.00
N MET A 151 23.90 -3.56 -10.63
CA MET A 151 22.61 -3.49 -9.95
C MET A 151 22.30 -4.73 -9.10
N SER A 152 22.75 -5.92 -9.46
CA SER A 152 22.48 -7.12 -8.64
C SER A 152 23.10 -7.02 -7.24
N ALA A 153 24.34 -6.54 -7.13
CA ALA A 153 25.00 -6.34 -5.85
C ALA A 153 24.34 -5.24 -5.01
N ALA A 154 23.94 -4.13 -5.64
CA ALA A 154 23.25 -3.06 -4.94
C ALA A 154 21.84 -3.45 -4.48
N LEU A 155 21.12 -4.22 -5.29
CA LEU A 155 19.80 -4.72 -4.95
C LEU A 155 19.86 -5.73 -3.79
N LEU A 156 20.86 -6.63 -3.78
CA LEU A 156 21.11 -7.50 -2.62
C LEU A 156 21.39 -6.69 -1.36
N LYS A 157 22.23 -5.65 -1.45
CA LYS A 157 22.51 -4.75 -0.33
C LYS A 157 21.23 -4.07 0.16
N ALA A 158 20.41 -3.53 -0.74
CA ALA A 158 19.16 -2.86 -0.39
C ALA A 158 18.17 -3.81 0.31
N ILE A 159 18.06 -5.05 -0.16
CA ILE A 159 17.19 -6.07 0.46
C ILE A 159 17.71 -6.47 1.85
N GLU A 160 19.02 -6.71 1.99
CA GLU A 160 19.60 -7.29 3.21
C GLU A 160 19.91 -6.25 4.30
N LYS A 161 20.26 -5.02 3.93
CA LYS A 161 20.69 -3.98 4.88
C LYS A 161 19.68 -2.86 5.04
N ASP A 162 19.00 -2.50 3.96
CA ASP A 162 18.11 -1.35 3.91
C ASP A 162 16.63 -1.78 3.97
N ASN A 163 16.37 -3.08 4.21
CA ASN A 163 15.05 -3.72 4.35
C ASN A 163 14.11 -3.49 3.17
N LEU A 164 14.65 -3.35 1.95
CA LEU A 164 13.83 -3.22 0.74
C LEU A 164 12.98 -4.48 0.55
N GLN A 165 11.66 -4.33 0.66
CA GLN A 165 10.69 -5.37 0.30
C GLN A 165 10.23 -5.17 -1.15
N ALA A 166 10.85 -5.90 -2.06
CA ALA A 166 10.55 -5.82 -3.49
C ALA A 166 10.13 -7.17 -4.08
N ARG A 167 9.49 -7.11 -5.26
CA ARG A 167 9.23 -8.26 -6.14
C ARG A 167 9.84 -8.01 -7.50
N GLN A 168 10.06 -9.05 -8.30
CA GLN A 168 10.57 -8.89 -9.67
C GLN A 168 9.53 -9.26 -10.73
N ALA A 169 9.43 -8.40 -11.75
CA ALA A 169 8.66 -8.64 -12.95
C ALA A 169 9.62 -8.95 -14.10
N LEU A 170 9.50 -10.13 -14.70
CA LEU A 170 10.30 -10.56 -15.85
C LEU A 170 9.70 -9.97 -17.12
N ILE A 171 10.47 -9.16 -17.86
CA ILE A 171 9.99 -8.47 -19.06
C ILE A 171 11.05 -8.58 -20.18
N PRO A 172 10.82 -9.39 -21.23
CA PRO A 172 9.67 -10.28 -21.42
C PRO A 172 9.66 -11.42 -20.38
N ALA A 173 8.53 -12.11 -20.23
CA ALA A 173 8.35 -13.22 -19.28
C ALA A 173 9.37 -14.37 -19.45
N THR A 174 10.03 -14.46 -20.60
CA THR A 174 11.11 -15.41 -20.89
C THR A 174 12.45 -15.05 -20.24
N SER A 175 12.56 -13.87 -19.63
CA SER A 175 13.78 -13.41 -18.96
C SER A 175 14.11 -14.26 -17.73
N THR A 176 15.40 -14.42 -17.43
CA THR A 176 15.86 -15.12 -16.23
C THR A 176 15.68 -14.25 -14.98
N PRO A 177 15.28 -14.79 -13.80
CA PRO A 177 15.28 -14.02 -12.56
C PRO A 177 16.63 -13.39 -12.25
N ARG A 178 16.63 -12.17 -11.72
CA ARG A 178 17.87 -11.42 -11.45
C ARG A 178 18.56 -11.85 -10.15
N ILE A 179 17.76 -12.16 -9.13
CA ILE A 179 18.16 -12.65 -7.81
C ILE A 179 17.30 -13.86 -7.49
N ASP A 180 17.76 -14.68 -6.55
CA ASP A 180 17.03 -15.78 -5.94
C ASP A 180 15.58 -15.42 -5.56
N LEU A 181 14.68 -16.37 -5.82
CA LEU A 181 13.23 -16.20 -5.69
C LEU A 181 12.76 -16.03 -4.23
N ASN A 182 13.55 -16.47 -3.24
CA ASN A 182 13.19 -16.26 -1.84
C ASN A 182 13.42 -14.80 -1.42
N LYS A 183 14.46 -14.15 -1.96
CA LYS A 183 14.80 -12.75 -1.65
C LYS A 183 14.02 -11.75 -2.52
N LEU A 184 13.74 -12.13 -3.76
CA LEU A 184 13.03 -11.28 -4.71
C LEU A 184 11.96 -12.11 -5.42
N PRO A 185 10.75 -12.25 -4.83
CA PRO A 185 9.70 -13.09 -5.39
C PRO A 185 9.20 -12.59 -6.75
N LEU A 186 8.73 -13.52 -7.59
CA LEU A 186 8.16 -13.19 -8.90
C LEU A 186 6.78 -12.54 -8.79
N VAL A 187 6.50 -11.64 -9.72
CA VAL A 187 5.16 -11.08 -9.93
C VAL A 187 4.83 -10.95 -11.41
N ASP A 188 3.65 -11.42 -11.79
CA ASP A 188 3.09 -11.17 -13.11
C ASP A 188 2.28 -9.86 -13.09
N ILE A 189 2.87 -8.83 -13.68
CA ILE A 189 2.26 -7.49 -13.74
C ILE A 189 1.10 -7.39 -14.75
N THR A 190 0.95 -8.41 -15.60
CA THR A 190 -0.16 -8.50 -16.56
C THR A 190 -1.37 -9.22 -15.98
N SER A 191 -1.17 -9.99 -14.90
CA SER A 191 -2.26 -10.74 -14.27
C SER A 191 -3.40 -9.84 -13.82
N GLN A 192 -4.64 -10.33 -13.95
CA GLN A 192 -5.81 -9.60 -13.50
C GLN A 192 -5.77 -9.33 -11.99
N ALA A 193 -5.23 -10.26 -11.21
CA ALA A 193 -5.05 -10.09 -9.77
C ALA A 193 -4.11 -8.91 -9.45
N PHE A 194 -2.98 -8.81 -10.15
CA PHE A 194 -2.03 -7.72 -9.95
C PHE A 194 -2.59 -6.38 -10.40
N THR A 195 -3.10 -6.29 -11.63
CA THR A 195 -3.67 -5.05 -12.17
C THR A 195 -4.84 -4.55 -11.31
N ASN A 196 -5.71 -5.45 -10.84
CA ASN A 196 -6.76 -5.11 -9.88
C ASN A 196 -6.19 -4.60 -8.55
N SER A 197 -5.07 -5.14 -8.07
CA SER A 197 -4.44 -4.70 -6.82
C SER A 197 -3.86 -3.29 -6.91
N VAL A 198 -3.32 -2.91 -8.08
CA VAL A 198 -2.81 -1.57 -8.37
C VAL A 198 -3.97 -0.59 -8.56
N ALA A 199 -4.99 -0.99 -9.31
CA ALA A 199 -6.19 -0.20 -9.60
C ALA A 199 -7.27 -0.28 -8.48
N ARG A 200 -6.95 -0.85 -7.32
CA ARG A 200 -7.90 -1.02 -6.22
C ARG A 200 -8.08 0.33 -5.51
N ARG A 201 -9.34 0.76 -5.35
CA ARG A 201 -9.67 1.83 -4.39
C ARG A 201 -9.32 1.32 -3.00
N ARG A 202 -8.22 1.83 -2.45
CA ARG A 202 -7.90 1.73 -1.03
C ARG A 202 -8.69 2.79 -0.27
N GLY A 203 -10.02 2.67 -0.33
CA GLY A 203 -10.94 3.52 0.42
C GLY A 203 -11.28 2.89 1.76
N LEU A 204 -11.46 3.73 2.78
CA LEU A 204 -12.11 3.34 4.02
C LEU A 204 -13.53 2.85 3.68
N ARG A 205 -13.83 1.58 3.96
CA ARG A 205 -15.21 1.08 3.89
C ARG A 205 -15.86 1.36 5.24
N VAL A 206 -16.94 2.13 5.22
CA VAL A 206 -17.69 2.50 6.43
C VAL A 206 -19.01 1.74 6.42
N TYR A 207 -19.22 0.96 7.48
CA TYR A 207 -20.48 0.29 7.78
C TYR A 207 -21.08 0.99 9.00
N HIS A 208 -22.36 1.36 8.95
CA HIS A 208 -22.97 2.13 10.03
C HIS A 208 -24.43 1.74 10.27
N ALA A 209 -24.81 1.67 11.53
CA ALA A 209 -26.19 1.45 11.96
C ALA A 209 -26.91 2.75 12.35
N THR A 210 -26.37 3.93 12.00
CA THR A 210 -26.78 5.27 12.52
C THR A 210 -28.29 5.54 12.46
N THR A 211 -29.01 5.00 11.48
CA THR A 211 -30.43 5.28 11.26
C THR A 211 -31.37 4.20 11.79
N THR A 212 -30.86 3.08 12.31
CA THR A 212 -31.69 1.97 12.79
C THR A 212 -32.41 2.32 14.09
N ASN A 213 -33.57 1.72 14.34
CA ASN A 213 -34.28 1.94 15.62
C ASN A 213 -33.54 1.31 16.80
N ALA A 214 -32.86 0.16 16.57
CA ALA A 214 -32.02 -0.47 17.58
C ALA A 214 -30.87 0.45 18.00
N SER A 215 -30.15 1.07 17.06
CA SER A 215 -29.04 1.97 17.39
C SER A 215 -29.51 3.22 18.14
N LYS A 216 -30.66 3.80 17.80
CA LYS A 216 -31.25 4.92 18.56
C LYS A 216 -31.48 4.56 20.02
N LEU A 217 -32.06 3.38 20.28
CA LEU A 217 -32.30 2.89 21.64
C LEU A 217 -30.99 2.58 22.39
N LEU A 218 -30.02 1.97 21.72
CA LEU A 218 -28.73 1.60 22.32
C LEU A 218 -27.83 2.82 22.60
N MET A 219 -27.90 3.85 21.76
CA MET A 219 -27.08 5.08 21.89
C MET A 219 -27.67 6.12 22.83
N THR A 220 -28.98 6.09 23.10
CA THR A 220 -29.60 7.03 24.05
C THR A 220 -28.92 7.02 25.42
N PRO A 221 -28.73 5.86 26.10
CA PRO A 221 -28.11 5.85 27.42
C PRO A 221 -26.61 6.19 27.43
N THR A 222 -25.90 6.11 26.29
CA THR A 222 -24.49 6.54 26.22
C THR A 222 -24.34 8.06 26.08
N ARG A 223 -25.45 8.77 25.77
CA ARG A 223 -25.49 10.23 25.61
C ARG A 223 -26.27 10.95 26.72
N ASP A 224 -26.93 10.21 27.60
CA ASP A 224 -27.67 10.76 28.73
C ASP A 224 -26.73 11.11 29.89
N ALA A 225 -26.61 12.41 30.20
CA ALA A 225 -25.74 12.91 31.26
C ALA A 225 -26.14 12.47 32.68
N SER A 226 -27.37 11.95 32.86
CA SER A 226 -27.82 11.37 34.13
C SER A 226 -27.28 9.94 34.35
N ILE A 227 -26.75 9.30 33.30
CA ILE A 227 -26.20 7.94 33.35
C ILE A 227 -24.69 8.00 33.48
N ALA A 228 -24.15 7.43 34.55
CA ALA A 228 -22.71 7.43 34.83
C ALA A 228 -22.23 6.10 35.42
N GLY A 229 -20.91 5.94 35.50
CA GLY A 229 -20.28 4.82 36.19
C GLY A 229 -20.64 3.45 35.59
N PRO A 230 -21.00 2.44 36.41
CA PRO A 230 -21.33 1.10 35.93
C PRO A 230 -22.44 1.06 34.88
N SER A 231 -23.48 1.89 35.03
CA SER A 231 -24.60 1.95 34.09
C SER A 231 -24.17 2.44 32.71
N LEU A 232 -23.29 3.46 32.66
CA LEU A 232 -22.73 3.95 31.40
C LEU A 232 -21.82 2.91 30.74
N ARG A 233 -21.02 2.18 31.52
CA ARG A 233 -20.20 1.07 31.00
C ARG A 233 -21.09 -0.04 30.40
N ALA A 234 -22.18 -0.40 31.07
CA ALA A 234 -23.13 -1.38 30.57
C ALA A 234 -23.82 -0.93 29.26
N ALA A 235 -24.07 0.37 29.11
CA ALA A 235 -24.60 0.93 27.86
C ALA A 235 -23.59 0.76 26.69
N HIS A 236 -22.33 1.16 26.89
CA HIS A 236 -21.28 0.96 25.88
C HIS A 236 -21.03 -0.51 25.55
N HIS A 237 -21.10 -1.38 26.57
CA HIS A 237 -21.01 -2.82 26.38
C HIS A 237 -22.09 -3.35 25.43
N ARG A 238 -23.36 -2.98 25.65
CA ARG A 238 -24.46 -3.38 24.76
C ARG A 238 -24.28 -2.87 23.34
N VAL A 239 -23.77 -1.65 23.17
CA VAL A 239 -23.43 -1.11 21.84
C VAL A 239 -22.35 -1.97 21.18
N GLY A 240 -21.29 -2.32 21.90
CA GLY A 240 -20.21 -3.16 21.38
C GLY A 240 -20.70 -4.53 20.92
N TRP A 241 -21.53 -5.18 21.73
CA TRP A 241 -22.13 -6.48 21.39
C TRP A 241 -23.02 -6.37 20.13
N TYR A 242 -23.88 -5.35 20.06
CA TYR A 242 -24.74 -5.12 18.89
C TYR A 242 -23.93 -4.90 17.61
N LEU A 243 -22.91 -4.03 17.64
CA LEU A 243 -22.05 -3.77 16.49
C LEU A 243 -21.32 -5.04 16.04
N ALA A 244 -20.94 -5.91 17.00
CA ALA A 244 -20.28 -7.17 16.70
C ALA A 244 -21.20 -8.13 15.94
N VAL A 245 -22.40 -8.40 16.45
CA VAL A 245 -23.29 -9.40 15.84
C VAL A 245 -23.98 -8.90 14.56
N GLU A 246 -24.23 -7.59 14.45
CA GLU A 246 -24.98 -7.01 13.33
C GLU A 246 -24.06 -6.59 12.18
N LEU A 247 -22.89 -6.00 12.47
CA LEU A 247 -22.04 -5.41 11.44
C LEU A 247 -20.72 -6.17 11.25
N LEU A 248 -20.05 -6.59 12.33
CA LEU A 248 -18.74 -7.25 12.18
C LEU A 248 -18.86 -8.62 11.50
N THR A 249 -19.93 -9.36 11.75
CA THR A 249 -20.24 -10.63 11.08
C THR A 249 -20.43 -10.45 9.57
N ASP A 250 -21.07 -9.36 9.12
CA ASP A 250 -21.18 -9.01 7.70
C ASP A 250 -19.85 -8.59 7.06
N VAL A 251 -18.98 -7.94 7.85
CA VAL A 251 -17.66 -7.46 7.39
C VAL A 251 -16.64 -8.60 7.29
N LEU A 252 -16.62 -9.49 8.29
CA LEU A 252 -15.60 -10.51 8.45
C LEU A 252 -16.06 -11.89 7.96
N GLY A 253 -17.36 -12.13 7.94
CA GLY A 253 -17.97 -13.42 7.67
C GLY A 253 -18.08 -14.30 8.93
N VAL A 254 -18.83 -15.39 8.78
CA VAL A 254 -18.93 -16.47 9.77
C VAL A 254 -18.41 -17.77 9.17
N GLU A 255 -17.99 -18.69 10.03
CA GLU A 255 -17.59 -20.04 9.66
C GLU A 255 -18.37 -21.09 10.44
N GLU A 256 -18.59 -22.23 9.80
CA GLU A 256 -19.19 -23.40 10.43
C GLU A 256 -18.15 -24.14 11.27
N TYR A 257 -18.57 -24.67 12.42
CA TYR A 257 -17.75 -25.54 13.23
C TYR A 257 -18.60 -26.60 13.96
N PRO A 258 -18.06 -27.80 14.23
CA PRO A 258 -18.82 -28.85 14.88
C PRO A 258 -19.11 -28.50 16.35
N ILE A 259 -20.36 -28.66 16.76
CA ILE A 259 -20.83 -28.51 18.15
C ILE A 259 -21.52 -29.78 18.64
N ALA A 260 -21.46 -30.00 19.96
CA ALA A 260 -22.29 -30.98 20.64
C ALA A 260 -23.72 -30.45 20.77
N HIS A 261 -24.65 -31.02 20.01
CA HIS A 261 -26.07 -30.74 20.13
C HIS A 261 -26.59 -31.27 21.48
N VAL A 262 -27.57 -30.58 22.07
CA VAL A 262 -28.23 -30.96 23.35
C VAL A 262 -28.89 -32.35 23.37
N GLN A 263 -28.94 -33.03 22.23
CA GLN A 263 -29.45 -34.41 22.07
C GLN A 263 -28.31 -35.42 21.88
N ASN A 264 -27.09 -35.09 22.34
CA ASN A 264 -25.89 -35.94 22.23
C ASN A 264 -25.53 -36.36 20.79
N ARG A 265 -25.78 -35.48 19.82
CA ARG A 265 -25.32 -35.63 18.42
C ARG A 265 -24.40 -34.48 18.05
N THR A 266 -23.50 -34.66 17.10
CA THR A 266 -22.74 -33.54 16.52
C THR A 266 -23.62 -32.83 15.50
N THR A 267 -23.57 -31.50 15.48
CA THR A 267 -24.21 -30.66 14.45
C THR A 267 -23.34 -29.44 14.17
N ASP A 268 -23.72 -28.62 13.20
CA ASP A 268 -22.97 -27.43 12.81
C ASP A 268 -23.42 -26.22 13.63
N GLY A 269 -22.46 -25.58 14.29
CA GLY A 269 -22.58 -24.27 14.90
C GLY A 269 -21.88 -23.22 14.03
N HIS A 270 -22.06 -21.95 14.39
CA HIS A 270 -21.44 -20.84 13.66
C HIS A 270 -20.66 -19.96 14.63
N ARG A 271 -19.54 -19.42 14.15
CA ARG A 271 -18.69 -18.48 14.87
C ARG A 271 -18.08 -17.47 13.91
N LEU A 272 -17.37 -16.46 14.41
CA LEU A 272 -16.71 -15.49 13.52
C LEU A 272 -15.65 -16.21 12.67
N PHE A 273 -15.52 -15.82 11.40
CA PHE A 273 -14.49 -16.37 10.53
C PHE A 273 -13.09 -16.15 11.14
N ASP A 274 -12.33 -17.23 11.32
CA ASP A 274 -10.98 -17.22 11.90
C ASP A 274 -10.90 -16.55 13.29
N GLU A 275 -11.93 -16.76 14.14
CA GLU A 275 -12.09 -16.09 15.43
C GLU A 275 -10.87 -16.23 16.36
N GLU A 276 -10.23 -17.41 16.41
CA GLU A 276 -9.05 -17.69 17.25
C GLU A 276 -7.81 -16.86 16.83
N ASN A 277 -7.75 -16.47 15.56
CA ASN A 277 -6.70 -15.64 15.00
C ASN A 277 -7.11 -14.15 14.93
N THR A 278 -8.21 -13.78 15.59
CA THR A 278 -8.65 -12.40 15.75
C THR A 278 -8.24 -11.86 17.12
N VAL A 279 -7.84 -10.58 17.17
CA VAL A 279 -7.59 -9.85 18.41
C VAL A 279 -8.52 -8.64 18.54
N VAL A 280 -9.21 -8.54 19.67
CA VAL A 280 -10.00 -7.38 20.10
C VAL A 280 -9.09 -6.48 20.93
N VAL A 281 -8.82 -5.28 20.42
CA VAL A 281 -7.98 -4.28 21.07
C VAL A 281 -8.86 -3.19 21.64
N ALA A 282 -8.94 -3.12 22.97
CA ALA A 282 -9.56 -2.03 23.69
C ALA A 282 -8.62 -0.82 23.70
N LEU A 283 -9.02 0.26 23.00
CA LEU A 283 -8.29 1.52 23.03
C LEU A 283 -8.61 2.24 24.35
N MET A 284 -7.59 2.33 25.19
CA MET A 284 -7.75 2.87 26.53
C MET A 284 -7.86 4.39 26.49
N ARG A 285 -8.72 4.99 27.32
CA ARG A 285 -9.52 4.35 28.39
C ARG A 285 -11.00 4.15 28.02
N GLY A 286 -11.51 4.94 27.08
CA GLY A 286 -12.94 5.00 26.76
C GLY A 286 -13.46 3.80 25.99
N GLY A 287 -12.61 3.05 25.29
CA GLY A 287 -13.01 1.93 24.45
C GLY A 287 -13.30 0.62 25.20
N GLU A 288 -12.78 0.46 26.41
CA GLU A 288 -12.81 -0.83 27.14
C GLU A 288 -14.21 -1.42 27.33
N PRO A 289 -15.22 -0.68 27.84
CA PRO A 289 -16.55 -1.27 28.04
C PRO A 289 -17.19 -1.77 26.73
N MET A 290 -16.96 -1.05 25.63
CA MET A 290 -17.46 -1.45 24.31
C MET A 290 -16.69 -2.65 23.75
N ALA A 291 -15.36 -2.67 23.94
CA ALA A 291 -14.52 -3.79 23.54
C ALA A 291 -14.92 -5.09 24.26
N PHE A 292 -15.30 -5.02 25.54
CA PHE A 292 -15.86 -6.18 26.24
C PHE A 292 -17.13 -6.71 25.58
N GLY A 293 -18.03 -5.82 25.13
CA GLY A 293 -19.21 -6.24 24.38
C GLY A 293 -18.86 -6.96 23.07
N VAL A 294 -17.85 -6.47 22.35
CA VAL A 294 -17.34 -7.14 21.13
C VAL A 294 -16.74 -8.52 21.46
N ASN A 295 -15.98 -8.62 22.55
CA ASN A 295 -15.35 -9.88 22.96
C ASN A 295 -16.36 -10.89 23.54
N GLU A 296 -17.44 -10.43 24.17
CA GLU A 296 -18.56 -11.29 24.56
C GLU A 296 -19.20 -11.96 23.32
N ALA A 297 -19.34 -11.23 22.22
CA ALA A 297 -19.85 -11.78 20.98
C ALA A 297 -18.87 -12.78 20.32
N PHE A 298 -17.55 -12.60 20.54
CA PHE A 298 -16.47 -13.41 19.96
C PHE A 298 -15.52 -13.95 21.04
N PRO A 299 -15.97 -14.94 21.84
CA PRO A 299 -15.25 -15.38 23.04
C PRO A 299 -13.91 -16.06 22.77
N ARG A 300 -13.64 -16.52 21.53
CA ARG A 300 -12.34 -17.11 21.17
C ARG A 300 -11.33 -16.08 20.68
N ALA A 301 -11.78 -14.87 20.36
CA ALA A 301 -10.88 -13.79 19.98
C ALA A 301 -10.05 -13.37 21.20
N MET A 302 -8.76 -13.15 20.98
CA MET A 302 -7.88 -12.69 22.06
C MET A 302 -8.23 -11.24 22.44
N PHE A 303 -8.24 -10.93 23.73
CA PHE A 303 -8.51 -9.58 24.22
C PHE A 303 -7.22 -8.87 24.66
N CYS A 304 -7.02 -7.63 24.22
CA CYS A 304 -5.85 -6.83 24.53
C CYS A 304 -6.24 -5.39 24.91
N HIS A 305 -5.65 -4.86 25.99
CA HIS A 305 -5.70 -3.44 26.30
C HIS A 305 -4.52 -2.72 25.64
N ALA A 306 -4.76 -1.54 25.07
CA ALA A 306 -3.71 -0.68 24.54
C ALA A 306 -3.99 0.80 24.85
N GLY A 307 -3.10 1.44 25.59
CA GLY A 307 -3.14 2.89 25.88
C GLY A 307 -2.36 3.73 24.89
N CYS A 308 -1.38 3.14 24.22
CA CYS A 308 -0.67 3.75 23.10
C CYS A 308 -0.40 2.72 21.99
N PRO A 309 -0.06 3.16 20.76
CA PRO A 309 0.21 2.26 19.66
C PRO A 309 1.27 1.21 20.00
N GLU A 310 2.34 1.60 20.69
CA GLU A 310 3.48 0.73 21.05
C GLU A 310 3.11 -0.46 21.94
N ASP A 311 1.97 -0.39 22.64
CA ASP A 311 1.43 -1.53 23.37
C ASP A 311 1.06 -2.69 22.45
N LEU A 312 0.83 -2.44 21.16
CA LEU A 312 0.73 -3.45 20.11
C LEU A 312 2.13 -3.76 19.57
N ASN A 313 2.68 -4.89 20.02
CA ASN A 313 4.00 -5.38 19.62
C ASN A 313 3.89 -6.78 18.97
N SER A 314 5.03 -7.30 18.49
CA SER A 314 5.10 -8.62 17.84
C SER A 314 4.46 -9.70 18.70
N ASP A 315 4.81 -9.75 19.99
CA ASP A 315 4.43 -10.84 20.87
C ASP A 315 2.91 -10.94 21.04
N LYS A 316 2.23 -9.78 21.05
CA LYS A 316 0.76 -9.73 21.11
C LYS A 316 0.08 -10.01 19.77
N LEU A 317 0.76 -9.87 18.63
CA LEU A 317 0.14 -10.02 17.31
C LEU A 317 0.61 -11.26 16.55
N VAL A 318 1.60 -12.01 17.06
CA VAL A 318 2.11 -13.23 16.43
C VAL A 318 0.97 -14.21 16.16
N GLY A 319 0.89 -14.67 14.91
CA GLY A 319 -0.12 -15.64 14.45
C GLY A 319 -1.53 -15.07 14.29
N LYS A 320 -1.76 -13.79 14.60
CA LYS A 320 -3.06 -13.14 14.39
C LYS A 320 -3.19 -12.66 12.95
N LYS A 321 -4.41 -12.73 12.41
CA LYS A 321 -4.73 -12.32 11.04
C LYS A 321 -5.67 -11.13 10.97
N THR A 322 -6.38 -10.84 12.06
CA THR A 322 -7.35 -9.75 12.14
C THR A 322 -7.19 -8.98 13.45
N VAL A 323 -7.14 -7.64 13.36
CA VAL A 323 -7.17 -6.72 14.50
C VAL A 323 -8.46 -5.92 14.48
N LEU A 324 -9.21 -5.96 15.59
CA LEU A 324 -10.38 -5.14 15.86
C LEU A 324 -9.97 -4.01 16.81
N LEU A 325 -9.79 -2.80 16.30
CA LEU A 325 -9.51 -1.62 17.11
C LEU A 325 -10.84 -1.05 17.60
N VAL A 326 -11.10 -1.10 18.91
CA VAL A 326 -12.38 -0.70 19.49
C VAL A 326 -12.22 0.57 20.34
N ASP A 327 -12.97 1.61 20.00
CA ASP A 327 -13.06 2.84 20.80
C ASP A 327 -14.52 3.30 20.89
N SER A 328 -14.92 3.89 22.01
CA SER A 328 -16.31 4.35 22.14
C SER A 328 -16.60 5.58 21.28
N VAL A 329 -15.60 6.42 21.02
CA VAL A 329 -15.73 7.68 20.28
C VAL A 329 -14.53 7.90 19.38
N ILE A 330 -14.77 8.31 18.13
CA ILE A 330 -13.71 8.73 17.21
C ILE A 330 -13.95 10.20 16.83
N ASN A 331 -13.08 11.08 17.32
CA ASN A 331 -13.15 12.51 17.00
C ASN A 331 -12.33 12.86 15.74
N SER A 332 -11.04 13.17 15.89
CA SER A 332 -10.16 13.52 14.76
C SER A 332 -9.62 12.31 13.99
N GLY A 333 -9.82 11.09 14.51
CA GLY A 333 -9.25 9.86 13.94
C GLY A 333 -7.74 9.69 14.13
N LYS A 334 -7.03 10.67 14.69
CA LYS A 334 -5.56 10.63 14.83
C LYS A 334 -5.07 9.38 15.58
N THR A 335 -5.67 9.08 16.74
CA THR A 335 -5.33 7.90 17.53
C THR A 335 -5.47 6.62 16.70
N ILE A 336 -6.58 6.47 15.98
CA ILE A 336 -6.82 5.30 15.11
C ILE A 336 -5.74 5.20 14.03
N VAL A 337 -5.37 6.32 13.40
CA VAL A 337 -4.31 6.33 12.38
C VAL A 337 -2.98 5.85 12.97
N ASP A 338 -2.60 6.34 14.15
CA ASP A 338 -1.35 5.96 14.81
C ASP A 338 -1.33 4.44 15.13
N PHE A 339 -2.45 3.90 15.62
CA PHE A 339 -2.61 2.45 15.85
C PHE A 339 -2.57 1.64 14.55
N VAL A 340 -3.27 2.10 13.49
CA VAL A 340 -3.24 1.44 12.18
C VAL A 340 -1.82 1.40 11.63
N GLN A 341 -1.07 2.51 11.73
CA GLN A 341 0.33 2.56 11.29
C GLN A 341 1.20 1.60 12.07
N GLN A 342 1.02 1.50 13.40
CA GLN A 342 1.77 0.54 14.20
C GLN A 342 1.48 -0.91 13.81
N VAL A 343 0.20 -1.26 13.61
CA VAL A 343 -0.16 -2.60 13.12
C VAL A 343 0.47 -2.87 11.75
N ARG A 344 0.45 -1.89 10.84
CA ARG A 344 1.02 -2.02 9.49
C ARG A 344 2.54 -2.16 9.48
N LYS A 345 3.24 -1.56 10.44
CA LYS A 345 4.69 -1.75 10.62
C LYS A 345 5.03 -3.19 11.03
N LEU A 346 4.16 -3.84 11.81
CA LEU A 346 4.35 -5.21 12.26
C LEU A 346 3.93 -6.22 11.21
N ASP A 347 2.78 -6.00 10.57
CA ASP A 347 2.26 -6.83 9.47
C ASP A 347 1.42 -5.99 8.49
N ALA A 348 1.94 -5.84 7.27
CA ALA A 348 1.29 -5.09 6.19
C ALA A 348 0.01 -5.77 5.67
N THR A 349 -0.15 -7.08 5.87
CA THR A 349 -1.23 -7.91 5.33
C THR A 349 -2.40 -8.08 6.29
N MET A 350 -2.17 -7.87 7.59
CA MET A 350 -3.18 -8.10 8.63
C MET A 350 -4.47 -7.31 8.38
N ARG A 351 -5.63 -7.95 8.52
CA ARG A 351 -6.91 -7.24 8.35
C ARG A 351 -7.13 -6.33 9.56
N ILE A 352 -7.46 -5.07 9.33
CA ILE A 352 -7.79 -4.13 10.41
C ILE A 352 -9.23 -3.68 10.23
N VAL A 353 -10.01 -3.80 11.29
CA VAL A 353 -11.38 -3.25 11.38
C VAL A 353 -11.44 -2.34 12.58
N VAL A 354 -12.07 -1.17 12.42
CA VAL A 354 -12.26 -0.21 13.50
C VAL A 354 -13.73 -0.24 13.90
N VAL A 355 -13.99 -0.38 15.20
CA VAL A 355 -15.33 -0.44 15.78
C VAL A 355 -15.53 0.77 16.66
N ALA A 356 -16.60 1.53 16.43
CA ALA A 356 -16.89 2.71 17.23
C ALA A 356 -18.39 2.96 17.45
N GLY A 357 -18.70 3.58 18.59
CA GLY A 357 -20.06 3.99 18.97
C GLY A 357 -20.48 5.37 18.48
N VAL A 358 -19.59 6.10 17.79
CA VAL A 358 -19.69 7.50 17.31
C VAL A 358 -19.04 8.51 18.24
#